data_AF-A0A4R6YPZ6-F1
#
_entry.id   AF-A0A4R6YPZ6-F1
#
_cell.length_a   1.000
_cell.length_b   1.000
_cell.length_c   1.000
_cell.angle_alpha   90.00
_cell.angle_beta   90.00
_cell.angle_gamma   90.00
#
_symmetry.space_group_name_H-M   'P 1'
#
loop_
_entity.id
_entity.type
_entity.pdbx_description
1 polymer ?
#
loop_
_entity_poly.entity_id
_entity_poly.type
_entity_poly.pdbx_seq_one_letter_code
_entity_poly.pdbx_strand_id
1 'polypeptide(L)'
;MININFDKLLFVLSADALVRFALPGLDEISLEKIRDIARTEIDRFMDGGSNYYMEVDFSEGRKSETARDFLLAVRALKNGSLIADEISSLAASNAVATGGYHNARSKLRSIAARFCYLKTEDLLVIPTPYLQEIALNLEVHDLNPLYFDFSSTLQAIESAEPASPWDKRVLGPELFDGIDGVVRLAAKEMVEGGAAVRFLQGWRNFLPSGQFVDVIQYLAEEARAELADSNGVELGIVLNMLKFSRE
;
A
#
# COMPACT_ATOMS: atom_id res chain seq x y z
N MET A 1 11.60 -2.29 -14.48
CA MET A 1 10.29 -2.06 -15.12
C MET A 1 9.43 -1.30 -14.12
N ILE A 2 9.26 0.01 -14.30
CA ILE A 2 8.39 0.87 -13.48
C ILE A 2 7.33 1.44 -14.45
N ASN A 3 6.35 0.64 -14.87
CA ASN A 3 5.04 0.37 -14.26
C ASN A 3 3.93 1.38 -14.61
N ILE A 4 2.85 0.87 -15.19
CA ILE A 4 1.60 1.54 -15.59
C ILE A 4 0.77 2.00 -14.34
N ASN A 5 1.39 2.21 -13.17
CA ASN A 5 0.68 2.37 -11.89
C ASN A 5 1.01 3.64 -11.07
N PHE A 6 1.97 4.46 -11.48
CA PHE A 6 2.27 5.69 -10.73
C PHE A 6 1.24 6.80 -10.98
N ASP A 7 0.77 6.96 -12.21
CA ASP A 7 -0.28 7.94 -12.55
C ASP A 7 -1.58 7.70 -11.77
N LYS A 8 -1.98 6.43 -11.62
CA LYS A 8 -3.14 6.05 -10.81
C LYS A 8 -2.97 6.49 -9.35
N LEU A 9 -1.77 6.32 -8.79
CA LEU A 9 -1.42 6.81 -7.46
C LEU A 9 -1.51 8.33 -7.39
N LEU A 10 -1.01 9.05 -8.40
CA LEU A 10 -1.15 10.50 -8.44
C LEU A 10 -2.60 10.96 -8.47
N PHE A 11 -3.46 10.32 -9.27
CA PHE A 11 -4.90 10.65 -9.28
C PHE A 11 -5.54 10.47 -7.91
N VAL A 12 -5.27 9.35 -7.22
CA VAL A 12 -5.77 9.12 -5.86
C VAL A 12 -5.21 10.13 -4.87
N LEU A 13 -3.90 10.42 -4.93
CA LEU A 13 -3.24 11.38 -4.04
C LEU A 13 -3.66 12.83 -4.29
N SER A 14 -4.14 13.16 -5.49
CA SER A 14 -4.61 14.50 -5.85
C SER A 14 -6.06 14.78 -5.40
N ALA A 15 -6.84 13.74 -5.16
CA ALA A 15 -8.26 13.83 -4.84
C ALA A 15 -8.45 14.11 -3.34
N ASP A 16 -9.17 15.19 -3.02
CA ASP A 16 -9.45 15.63 -1.65
C ASP A 16 -10.24 14.56 -0.89
N ALA A 17 -11.21 13.95 -1.56
CA ALA A 17 -12.05 12.89 -1.00
C ALA A 17 -11.32 11.56 -0.74
N LEU A 18 -10.16 11.31 -1.38
CA LEU A 18 -9.52 9.98 -1.36
C LEU A 18 -8.14 9.92 -0.69
N VAL A 19 -7.38 11.01 -0.67
CA VAL A 19 -5.96 11.01 -0.24
C VAL A 19 -5.74 10.41 1.16
N ARG A 20 -6.68 10.61 2.09
CA ARG A 20 -6.61 10.06 3.46
C ARG A 20 -6.66 8.55 3.51
N PHE A 21 -7.32 7.89 2.56
CA PHE A 21 -7.38 6.43 2.54
C PHE A 21 -6.05 5.82 2.11
N ALA A 22 -5.35 6.49 1.18
CA ALA A 22 -4.01 6.11 0.76
C ALA A 22 -2.98 6.35 1.87
N LEU A 23 -3.06 7.50 2.57
CA LEU A 23 -2.11 7.94 3.59
C LEU A 23 -2.80 8.28 4.94
N PRO A 24 -3.35 7.29 5.67
CA PRO A 24 -4.21 7.53 6.84
C PRO A 24 -3.47 8.06 8.08
N GLY A 25 -2.14 7.95 8.12
CA GLY A 25 -1.32 8.37 9.27
C GLY A 25 -0.81 9.80 9.22
N LEU A 26 -1.06 10.54 8.12
CA LEU A 26 -0.53 11.89 7.93
C LEU A 26 -1.48 12.98 8.43
N ASP A 27 -0.90 14.07 8.93
CA ASP A 27 -1.65 15.27 9.31
C ASP A 27 -2.17 16.03 8.08
N GLU A 28 -3.16 16.91 8.28
CA GLU A 28 -3.82 17.60 7.16
C GLU A 28 -2.88 18.50 6.36
N ILE A 29 -1.90 19.13 7.01
CA ILE A 29 -0.96 20.04 6.33
C ILE A 29 -0.05 19.24 5.40
N SER A 30 0.38 18.06 5.85
CA SER A 30 1.15 17.13 5.02
C SER A 30 0.32 16.61 3.84
N LEU A 31 -0.94 16.22 4.09
CA LEU A 31 -1.84 15.76 3.04
C LEU A 31 -2.13 16.85 1.99
N GLU A 32 -2.36 18.09 2.41
CA GLU A 32 -2.57 19.24 1.51
C GLU A 32 -1.39 19.45 0.56
N LYS A 33 -0.16 19.45 1.10
CA LYS A 33 1.04 19.61 0.28
C LYS A 33 1.23 18.45 -0.71
N ILE A 34 0.93 17.22 -0.29
CA ILE A 34 1.01 16.05 -1.17
C ILE A 34 -0.02 16.16 -2.29
N ARG A 35 -1.25 16.60 -2.00
CA ARG A 35 -2.29 16.86 -3.01
C ARG A 35 -1.78 17.88 -4.03
N ASP A 36 -1.23 19.00 -3.58
CA ASP A 36 -0.76 20.07 -4.47
C ASP A 36 0.40 19.62 -5.37
N ILE A 37 1.33 18.83 -4.84
CA ILE A 37 2.40 18.22 -5.64
C ILE A 37 1.80 17.24 -6.67
N ALA A 38 0.87 16.38 -6.28
CA ALA A 38 0.23 15.43 -7.19
C ALA A 38 -0.54 16.14 -8.31
N ARG A 39 -1.26 17.22 -7.99
CA ARG A 39 -1.98 18.07 -8.94
C ARG A 39 -1.04 18.70 -9.96
N THR A 40 0.09 19.22 -9.49
CA THR A 40 1.13 19.82 -10.34
C THR A 40 1.65 18.81 -11.36
N GLU A 41 1.93 17.59 -10.93
CA GLU A 41 2.39 16.52 -11.83
C GLU A 41 1.31 16.08 -12.82
N ILE A 42 0.04 15.97 -12.37
CA ILE A 42 -1.10 15.66 -13.25
C ILE A 42 -1.27 16.72 -14.32
N ASP A 43 -1.31 18.00 -13.94
CA ASP A 43 -1.46 19.07 -14.93
C ASP A 43 -0.28 19.10 -15.91
N ARG A 44 0.93 18.78 -15.43
CA ARG A 44 2.13 18.69 -16.28
C ARG A 44 2.04 17.56 -17.30
N PHE A 45 1.63 16.35 -16.92
CA PHE A 45 1.56 15.24 -17.88
C PHE A 45 0.29 15.24 -18.73
N MET A 46 -0.79 15.87 -18.27
CA MET A 46 -1.98 16.09 -19.08
C MET A 46 -1.75 17.16 -20.14
N ASP A 47 -0.88 18.15 -19.88
CA ASP A 47 -0.51 19.22 -20.82
C ASP A 47 -1.72 19.91 -21.48
N GLY A 48 -2.75 20.20 -20.66
CA GLY A 48 -4.01 20.79 -21.14
C GLY A 48 -5.00 19.79 -21.76
N GLY A 49 -4.63 18.52 -21.86
CA GLY A 49 -5.50 17.42 -22.26
C GLY A 49 -6.72 17.26 -21.36
N SER A 50 -7.82 16.88 -21.99
CA SER A 50 -9.12 16.57 -21.40
C SER A 50 -9.32 15.08 -21.12
N ASN A 51 -8.58 14.19 -21.80
CA ASN A 51 -8.73 12.75 -21.69
C ASN A 51 -7.39 12.03 -21.45
N TYR A 52 -7.27 11.34 -20.33
CA TYR A 52 -6.06 10.65 -19.90
C TYR A 52 -5.61 9.56 -20.88
N TYR A 53 -6.53 8.75 -21.40
CA TYR A 53 -6.17 7.61 -22.26
C TYR A 53 -5.83 8.01 -23.69
N MET A 54 -6.37 9.13 -24.15
CA MET A 54 -6.25 9.56 -25.55
C MET A 54 -5.14 10.58 -25.77
N GLU A 55 -4.83 11.41 -24.77
CA GLU A 55 -4.01 12.62 -24.97
C GLU A 55 -2.70 12.62 -24.18
N VAL A 56 -2.49 11.65 -23.27
CA VAL A 56 -1.26 11.57 -22.46
C VAL A 56 -0.19 10.73 -23.16
N ASP A 57 1.07 11.17 -23.07
CA ASP A 57 2.22 10.36 -23.47
C ASP A 57 2.44 9.19 -22.50
N PHE A 58 2.30 7.95 -22.94
CA PHE A 58 2.54 6.76 -22.10
C PHE A 58 3.97 6.21 -22.16
N SER A 59 4.92 6.96 -22.69
CA SER A 59 6.33 6.57 -22.74
C SER A 59 6.90 6.27 -21.34
N GLU A 60 7.78 5.27 -21.26
CA GLU A 60 8.44 4.90 -20.00
C GLU A 60 9.34 6.03 -19.49
N GLY A 61 9.87 6.87 -20.40
CA GLY A 61 10.62 8.07 -20.06
C GLY A 61 9.77 9.07 -19.27
N ARG A 62 8.58 9.41 -19.78
CA ARG A 62 7.64 10.31 -19.11
C ARG A 62 7.22 9.75 -17.76
N LYS A 63 6.79 8.49 -17.68
CA LYS A 63 6.39 7.86 -16.42
C LYS A 63 7.50 7.89 -15.36
N SER A 64 8.74 7.61 -15.78
CA SER A 64 9.90 7.62 -14.88
C SER A 64 10.22 9.03 -14.40
N GLU A 65 10.10 10.04 -15.27
CA GLU A 65 10.28 11.44 -14.93
C GLU A 65 9.22 11.91 -13.94
N THR A 66 7.93 11.68 -14.23
CA THR A 66 6.81 12.02 -13.34
C THR A 66 6.99 11.41 -11.95
N ALA A 67 7.33 10.11 -11.87
CA ALA A 67 7.55 9.46 -10.58
C ALA A 67 8.74 10.05 -9.81
N ARG A 68 9.85 10.32 -10.50
CA ARG A 68 11.04 10.91 -9.91
C ARG A 68 10.74 12.32 -9.38
N ASP A 69 10.12 13.16 -10.20
CA ASP A 69 9.91 14.57 -9.89
C ASP A 69 8.91 14.72 -8.74
N PHE A 70 7.82 13.92 -8.74
CA PHE A 70 6.91 13.80 -7.60
C PHE A 70 7.64 13.44 -6.30
N LEU A 71 8.41 12.34 -6.30
CA LEU A 71 9.10 11.87 -5.10
C LEU A 71 10.16 12.86 -4.61
N LEU A 72 10.86 13.56 -5.52
CA LEU A 72 11.79 14.62 -5.15
C LEU A 72 11.08 15.79 -4.48
N ALA A 73 9.93 16.21 -5.00
CA ALA A 73 9.12 17.26 -4.40
C ALA A 73 8.60 16.86 -3.01
N VAL A 74 8.13 15.62 -2.83
CA VAL A 74 7.71 15.10 -1.52
C VAL A 74 8.89 15.07 -0.54
N ARG A 75 10.08 14.63 -0.97
CA ARG A 75 11.30 14.61 -0.13
C ARG A 75 11.72 15.98 0.37
N ALA A 76 11.38 17.06 -0.34
CA ALA A 76 11.66 18.42 0.08
C ALA A 76 10.75 18.92 1.24
N LEU A 77 9.69 18.16 1.58
CA LEU A 77 8.83 18.46 2.72
C LEU A 77 9.51 18.13 4.06
N LYS A 78 9.00 18.70 5.15
CA LYS A 78 9.39 18.30 6.51
C LYS A 78 8.99 16.84 6.72
N ASN A 79 9.93 15.98 7.13
CA ASN A 79 9.76 14.51 7.17
C ASN A 79 9.47 13.87 5.79
N GLY A 80 9.76 14.57 4.70
CA GLY A 80 9.43 14.17 3.34
C GLY A 80 10.08 12.86 2.88
N SER A 81 11.25 12.49 3.43
CA SER A 81 11.90 11.22 3.10
C SER A 81 11.05 10.01 3.49
N LEU A 82 10.55 9.98 4.73
CA LEU A 82 9.72 8.87 5.22
C LEU A 82 8.41 8.76 4.42
N ILE A 83 7.80 9.91 4.11
CA ILE A 83 6.57 9.97 3.31
C ILE A 83 6.83 9.47 1.87
N ALA A 84 7.94 9.90 1.25
CA ALA A 84 8.30 9.46 -0.09
C ALA A 84 8.60 7.96 -0.15
N ASP A 85 9.18 7.39 0.92
CA ASP A 85 9.43 5.96 1.02
C ASP A 85 8.12 5.18 1.21
N GLU A 86 7.17 5.69 2.00
CA GLU A 86 5.82 5.12 2.14
C GLU A 86 5.07 5.14 0.79
N ILE A 87 5.08 6.26 0.07
CA ILE A 87 4.47 6.38 -1.26
C ILE A 87 5.14 5.43 -2.25
N SER A 88 6.46 5.31 -2.20
CA SER A 88 7.22 4.39 -3.07
C SER A 88 6.83 2.93 -2.79
N SER A 89 6.61 2.58 -1.52
CA SER A 89 6.10 1.28 -1.11
C SER A 89 4.68 1.04 -1.63
N LEU A 90 3.79 2.03 -1.52
CA LEU A 90 2.43 1.97 -2.08
C LEU A 90 2.47 1.75 -3.60
N ALA A 91 3.27 2.53 -4.33
CA ALA A 91 3.45 2.40 -5.77
C ALA A 91 3.97 1.01 -6.16
N ALA A 92 4.99 0.49 -5.45
CA ALA A 92 5.53 -0.84 -5.67
C ALA A 92 4.50 -1.95 -5.39
N SER A 93 3.64 -1.74 -4.40
CA SER A 93 2.61 -2.71 -4.02
C SER A 93 1.45 -2.78 -5.03
N ASN A 94 1.15 -1.69 -5.75
CA ASN A 94 0.15 -1.69 -6.83
C ASN A 94 0.73 -2.15 -8.16
N ALA A 95 1.97 -1.75 -8.43
CA ALA A 95 2.75 -2.09 -9.61
C ALA A 95 2.74 -3.60 -9.96
N VAL A 96 2.64 -4.45 -8.95
CA VAL A 96 2.76 -5.91 -9.10
C VAL A 96 1.39 -6.58 -8.96
N ALA A 97 0.31 -5.97 -9.46
CA ALA A 97 -0.99 -6.63 -9.65
C ALA A 97 -0.95 -7.77 -10.72
N THR A 98 0.17 -8.48 -10.81
CA THR A 98 0.23 -9.85 -11.32
C THR A 98 -0.18 -10.79 -10.18
N GLY A 99 -0.87 -11.89 -10.47
CA GLY A 99 -1.45 -12.78 -9.46
C GLY A 99 -0.51 -13.22 -8.32
N GLY A 100 0.81 -13.19 -8.54
CA GLY A 100 1.82 -13.50 -7.53
C GLY A 100 1.84 -12.57 -6.30
N TYR A 101 1.54 -11.27 -6.43
CA TYR A 101 1.55 -10.37 -5.26
C TYR A 101 0.29 -10.53 -4.40
N HIS A 102 -0.87 -10.74 -5.02
CA HIS A 102 -2.11 -11.07 -4.30
C HIS A 102 -1.94 -12.39 -3.51
N ASN A 103 -1.36 -13.40 -4.14
CA ASN A 103 -1.04 -14.67 -3.47
C ASN A 103 -0.04 -14.48 -2.33
N ALA A 104 1.06 -13.74 -2.57
CA ALA A 104 2.07 -13.43 -1.55
C ALA A 104 1.47 -12.68 -0.34
N ARG A 105 0.59 -11.71 -0.58
CA ARG A 105 -0.17 -10.98 0.46
C ARG A 105 -1.03 -11.93 1.29
N SER A 106 -1.86 -12.72 0.60
CA SER A 106 -2.76 -13.70 1.25
C SER A 106 -1.95 -14.70 2.08
N LYS A 107 -0.81 -15.16 1.54
CA LYS A 107 0.11 -16.07 2.20
C LYS A 107 0.72 -15.45 3.45
N LEU A 108 1.25 -14.22 3.36
CA LEU A 108 1.81 -13.52 4.51
C LEU A 108 0.76 -13.30 5.61
N ARG A 109 -0.46 -12.87 5.25
CA ARG A 109 -1.58 -12.72 6.19
C ARG A 109 -1.95 -14.05 6.84
N SER A 110 -1.98 -15.13 6.07
CA SER A 110 -2.25 -16.49 6.58
C SER A 110 -1.17 -16.99 7.54
N ILE A 111 0.10 -16.81 7.20
CA ILE A 111 1.24 -17.13 8.08
C ILE A 111 1.12 -16.35 9.39
N ALA A 112 0.93 -15.03 9.30
CA ALA A 112 0.81 -14.17 10.47
C ALA A 112 -0.41 -14.51 11.35
N ALA A 113 -1.55 -14.86 10.74
CA ALA A 113 -2.74 -15.30 11.47
C ALA A 113 -2.52 -16.63 12.21
N ARG A 114 -1.87 -17.61 11.57
CA ARG A 114 -1.53 -18.89 12.21
C ARG A 114 -0.53 -18.72 13.36
N PHE A 115 0.44 -17.83 13.18
CA PHE A 115 1.35 -17.42 14.25
C PHE A 115 0.58 -16.84 15.43
N CYS A 116 -0.30 -15.87 15.20
CA CYS A 116 -1.08 -15.18 16.24
C CYS A 116 -1.95 -16.17 17.06
N TYR A 117 -2.61 -17.12 16.40
CA TYR A 117 -3.43 -18.15 17.06
C TYR A 117 -2.65 -19.32 17.65
N LEU A 118 -1.32 -19.33 17.50
CA LEU A 118 -0.48 -20.46 17.88
C LEU A 118 -0.99 -21.79 17.32
N LYS A 119 -1.46 -21.79 16.07
CA LYS A 119 -1.77 -23.04 15.35
C LYS A 119 -0.48 -23.72 14.94
N THR A 120 0.29 -24.20 15.92
CA THR A 120 1.64 -24.77 15.73
C THR A 120 1.64 -25.99 14.81
N GLU A 121 0.52 -26.69 14.71
CA GLU A 121 0.34 -27.81 13.77
C GLU A 121 0.30 -27.38 12.31
N ASP A 122 -0.11 -26.13 12.05
CA ASP A 122 -0.17 -25.55 10.72
C ASP A 122 1.11 -24.77 10.36
N LEU A 123 2.11 -24.69 11.25
CA LEU A 123 3.36 -23.95 11.04
C LEU A 123 4.52 -24.93 10.80
N LEU A 124 5.32 -24.68 9.77
CA LEU A 124 6.49 -25.50 9.42
C LEU A 124 7.69 -25.21 10.33
N VAL A 125 7.81 -23.98 10.79
CA VAL A 125 8.82 -23.52 11.76
C VAL A 125 8.15 -23.36 13.11
N ILE A 126 8.56 -24.18 14.07
CA ILE A 126 8.00 -24.17 15.43
C ILE A 126 8.40 -22.86 16.14
N PRO A 127 7.44 -22.03 16.59
CA PRO A 127 7.74 -20.82 17.34
C PRO A 127 8.40 -21.17 18.68
N THR A 128 9.46 -20.42 19.04
CA THR A 128 10.08 -20.54 20.36
C THR A 128 9.12 -20.09 21.47
N PRO A 129 9.30 -20.51 22.74
CA PRO A 129 8.44 -20.06 23.84
C PRO A 129 8.32 -18.53 23.94
N TYR A 130 9.42 -17.82 23.70
CA TYR A 130 9.44 -16.36 23.64
C TYR A 130 8.54 -15.79 22.52
N LEU A 131 8.58 -16.37 21.32
CA LEU A 131 7.68 -15.97 20.22
C LEU A 131 6.23 -16.35 20.50
N GLN A 132 5.99 -17.43 21.26
CA GLN A 132 4.64 -17.81 21.68
C GLN A 132 4.02 -16.80 22.65
N GLU A 133 4.81 -16.28 23.59
CA GLU A 133 4.37 -15.20 24.49
C GLU A 133 4.01 -13.93 23.71
N ILE A 134 4.80 -13.58 22.68
CA ILE A 134 4.50 -12.44 21.81
C ILE A 134 3.19 -12.67 21.05
N ALA A 135 2.98 -13.86 20.47
CA ALA A 135 1.74 -14.20 19.75
C ALA A 135 0.51 -14.09 20.65
N LEU A 136 0.55 -14.65 21.87
CA LEU A 136 -0.52 -14.53 22.86
C LEU A 136 -0.82 -13.07 23.20
N ASN A 137 0.23 -12.25 23.35
CA ASN A 137 0.06 -10.83 23.65
C ASN A 137 -0.61 -10.08 22.49
N LEU A 138 -0.29 -10.42 21.24
CA LEU A 138 -0.95 -9.85 20.05
C LEU A 138 -2.43 -10.28 19.96
N GLU A 139 -2.75 -11.53 20.27
CA GLU A 139 -4.13 -12.04 20.27
C GLU A 139 -4.99 -11.35 21.33
N VAL A 140 -4.50 -11.25 22.57
CA VAL A 140 -5.22 -10.62 23.70
C VAL A 140 -5.54 -9.14 23.45
N HIS A 141 -4.78 -8.46 22.59
CA HIS A 141 -4.98 -7.06 22.24
C HIS A 141 -5.73 -6.87 20.90
N ASP A 142 -6.41 -7.90 20.41
CA ASP A 142 -7.19 -7.88 19.16
C ASP A 142 -6.37 -7.48 17.91
N LEU A 143 -5.05 -7.69 17.94
CA LEU A 143 -4.15 -7.38 16.82
C LEU A 143 -4.05 -8.55 15.83
N ASN A 144 -5.07 -9.41 15.76
CA ASN A 144 -5.05 -10.55 14.85
C ASN A 144 -5.18 -10.07 13.38
N PRO A 145 -4.32 -10.53 12.46
CA PRO A 145 -4.40 -10.16 11.05
C PRO A 145 -5.74 -10.47 10.39
N LEU A 146 -6.53 -11.44 10.89
CA LEU A 146 -7.86 -11.74 10.35
C LEU A 146 -8.94 -10.74 10.78
N TYR A 147 -8.76 -10.03 11.90
CA TYR A 147 -9.73 -9.05 12.42
C TYR A 147 -9.53 -7.65 11.88
N PHE A 148 -8.45 -7.41 11.11
CA PHE A 148 -8.32 -6.21 10.30
C PHE A 148 -9.37 -6.24 9.17
N ASP A 149 -10.55 -5.70 9.46
CA ASP A 149 -11.65 -5.46 8.53
C ASP A 149 -11.46 -4.11 7.82
N PHE A 150 -11.51 -4.15 6.49
CA PHE A 150 -11.40 -2.97 5.64
C PHE A 150 -12.71 -2.68 4.89
N SER A 151 -13.75 -3.50 5.07
CA SER A 151 -15.04 -3.33 4.38
C SER A 151 -15.61 -1.93 4.60
N SER A 152 -15.49 -1.38 5.81
CA SER A 152 -15.89 0.01 6.11
C SER A 152 -15.06 1.05 5.33
N THR A 153 -13.76 0.83 5.18
CA THR A 153 -12.87 1.73 4.42
C THR A 153 -13.16 1.65 2.93
N LEU A 154 -13.37 0.43 2.40
CA LEU A 154 -13.72 0.21 0.99
C LEU A 154 -15.10 0.79 0.66
N GLN A 155 -16.06 0.69 1.57
CA GLN A 155 -17.36 1.33 1.45
C GLN A 155 -17.23 2.86 1.51
N ALA A 156 -16.38 3.39 2.39
CA ALA A 156 -16.11 4.82 2.47
C ALA A 156 -15.47 5.38 1.18
N ILE A 157 -14.57 4.62 0.54
CA ILE A 157 -14.01 4.99 -0.78
C ILE A 157 -15.10 5.00 -1.85
N GLU A 158 -15.98 3.99 -1.86
CA GLU A 158 -17.06 3.91 -2.86
C GLU A 158 -18.04 5.06 -2.74
N SER A 159 -18.38 5.43 -1.50
CA SER A 159 -19.31 6.51 -1.17
C SER A 159 -18.64 7.89 -1.04
N ALA A 160 -17.35 8.00 -1.35
CA ALA A 160 -16.64 9.27 -1.30
C ALA A 160 -17.16 10.21 -2.40
N GLU A 161 -17.90 11.24 -1.97
CA GLU A 161 -18.46 12.27 -2.83
C GLU A 161 -17.39 13.33 -3.19
N PRO A 162 -17.41 13.88 -4.41
CA PRO A 162 -16.48 14.94 -4.80
C PRO A 162 -16.57 16.16 -3.86
N ALA A 163 -15.47 16.50 -3.18
CA ALA A 163 -15.42 17.59 -2.21
C ALA A 163 -15.01 18.94 -2.84
N SER A 164 -14.46 18.92 -4.06
CA SER A 164 -13.92 20.11 -4.73
C SER A 164 -14.13 20.09 -6.25
N PRO A 165 -13.91 21.23 -6.95
CA PRO A 165 -13.87 21.25 -8.42
C PRO A 165 -12.81 20.32 -8.99
N TRP A 166 -11.69 20.13 -8.27
CA TRP A 166 -10.66 19.17 -8.64
C TRP A 166 -11.20 17.74 -8.59
N ASP A 167 -11.86 17.36 -7.49
CA ASP A 167 -12.46 16.03 -7.37
C ASP A 167 -13.48 15.75 -8.47
N LYS A 168 -14.28 16.74 -8.86
CA LYS A 168 -15.22 16.58 -9.99
C LYS A 168 -14.50 16.27 -11.30
N ARG A 169 -13.33 16.86 -11.53
CA ARG A 169 -12.50 16.59 -12.71
C ARG A 169 -11.86 15.20 -12.65
N VAL A 170 -11.24 14.84 -11.53
CA VAL A 170 -10.44 13.60 -11.44
C VAL A 170 -11.25 12.37 -11.06
N LEU A 171 -12.41 12.52 -10.44
CA LEU A 171 -13.34 11.41 -10.17
C LEU A 171 -14.42 11.30 -11.25
N GLY A 172 -14.51 12.28 -12.15
CA GLY A 172 -15.45 12.32 -13.24
C GLY A 172 -15.07 11.36 -14.37
N PRO A 173 -16.06 10.83 -15.10
CA PRO A 173 -15.83 9.90 -16.21
C PRO A 173 -15.20 10.58 -17.43
N GLU A 174 -15.31 11.92 -17.58
CA GLU A 174 -14.82 12.64 -18.76
C GLU A 174 -13.31 12.50 -18.95
N LEU A 175 -12.57 12.50 -17.85
CA LEU A 175 -11.11 12.34 -17.86
C LEU A 175 -10.68 10.95 -18.33
N PHE A 176 -11.55 9.94 -18.19
CA PHE A 176 -11.24 8.52 -18.43
C PHE A 176 -12.11 7.91 -19.53
N ASP A 177 -12.41 8.69 -20.57
CA ASP A 177 -13.16 8.21 -21.74
C ASP A 177 -14.54 7.62 -21.41
N GLY A 178 -15.24 8.22 -20.46
CA GLY A 178 -16.56 7.76 -20.02
C GLY A 178 -16.53 6.61 -19.01
N ILE A 179 -15.35 6.13 -18.62
CA ILE A 179 -15.20 5.05 -17.63
C ILE A 179 -15.32 5.65 -16.22
N ASP A 180 -16.44 5.38 -15.56
CA ASP A 180 -16.66 5.81 -14.18
C ASP A 180 -15.86 4.95 -13.18
N GLY A 181 -15.53 5.53 -12.04
CA GLY A 181 -14.96 4.82 -10.90
C GLY A 181 -13.48 4.43 -11.02
N VAL A 182 -12.77 4.82 -12.09
CA VAL A 182 -11.35 4.45 -12.31
C VAL A 182 -10.47 4.81 -11.11
N VAL A 183 -10.59 6.04 -10.60
CA VAL A 183 -9.77 6.51 -9.47
C VAL A 183 -10.22 5.87 -8.15
N ARG A 184 -11.53 5.62 -7.96
CA ARG A 184 -12.04 4.90 -6.78
C ARG A 184 -11.55 3.46 -6.75
N LEU A 185 -11.54 2.79 -7.91
CA LEU A 185 -10.97 1.45 -8.05
C LEU A 185 -9.48 1.45 -7.72
N ALA A 186 -8.72 2.42 -8.23
CA ALA A 186 -7.30 2.55 -7.89
C ALA A 186 -7.07 2.77 -6.38
N ALA A 187 -7.92 3.57 -5.72
CA ALA A 187 -7.86 3.77 -4.27
C ALA A 187 -8.21 2.48 -3.50
N LYS A 188 -9.19 1.70 -3.97
CA LYS A 188 -9.50 0.38 -3.40
C LYS A 188 -8.32 -0.57 -3.55
N GLU A 189 -7.74 -0.68 -4.74
CA GLU A 189 -6.55 -1.50 -5.01
C GLU A 189 -5.37 -1.11 -4.10
N MET A 190 -5.19 0.20 -3.85
CA MET A 190 -4.20 0.72 -2.89
C MET A 190 -4.47 0.29 -1.46
N VAL A 191 -5.72 0.45 -1.00
CA VAL A 191 -6.09 0.11 0.37
C VAL A 191 -6.02 -1.38 0.58
N GLU A 192 -6.59 -2.20 -0.30
CA GLU A 192 -6.48 -3.66 -0.28
C GLU A 192 -5.01 -4.09 -0.36
N GLY A 193 -4.23 -3.32 -1.13
CA GLY A 193 -2.84 -3.61 -1.34
C GLY A 193 -1.91 -3.33 -0.15
N GLY A 194 -2.12 -2.21 0.53
CA GLY A 194 -1.46 -1.88 1.79
C GLY A 194 -2.05 -2.67 2.97
N ALA A 195 -3.33 -3.01 2.94
CA ALA A 195 -4.07 -3.71 3.99
C ALA A 195 -3.46 -5.07 4.36
N ALA A 196 -2.90 -5.78 3.38
CA ALA A 196 -2.25 -7.07 3.63
C ALA A 196 -0.99 -6.98 4.51
N VAL A 197 -0.46 -5.78 4.77
CA VAL A 197 0.66 -5.55 5.69
C VAL A 197 0.35 -4.50 6.77
N ARG A 198 -0.82 -3.86 6.76
CA ARG A 198 -1.22 -2.90 7.81
C ARG A 198 -1.30 -3.54 9.20
N PHE A 199 -1.60 -4.84 9.29
CA PHE A 199 -1.50 -5.55 10.57
C PHE A 199 -0.06 -5.52 11.13
N LEU A 200 0.98 -5.54 10.27
CA LEU A 200 2.37 -5.40 10.68
C LEU A 200 2.65 -4.01 11.24
N GLN A 201 2.01 -2.96 10.71
CA GLN A 201 2.09 -1.62 11.30
C GLN A 201 1.44 -1.59 12.69
N GLY A 202 0.28 -2.24 12.84
CA GLY A 202 -0.36 -2.44 14.15
C GLY A 202 0.58 -3.13 15.14
N TRP A 203 1.23 -4.22 14.71
CA TRP A 203 2.22 -4.93 15.51
C TRP A 203 3.45 -4.08 15.83
N ARG A 204 3.96 -3.32 14.86
CA ARG A 204 5.11 -2.42 15.05
C ARG A 204 4.83 -1.33 16.08
N ASN A 205 3.62 -0.77 16.08
CA ASN A 205 3.22 0.28 17.00
C ASN A 205 2.99 -0.25 18.43
N PHE A 206 2.63 -1.54 18.55
CA PHE A 206 2.37 -2.19 19.83
C PHE A 206 3.60 -2.83 20.46
N LEU A 207 4.40 -3.55 19.65
CA LEU A 207 5.54 -4.31 20.12
C LEU A 207 6.78 -3.43 20.29
N PRO A 208 7.60 -3.67 21.34
CA PRO A 208 8.95 -3.16 21.39
C PRO A 208 9.74 -3.52 20.12
N SER A 209 10.58 -2.61 19.63
CA SER A 209 11.31 -2.77 18.37
C SER A 209 12.05 -4.11 18.24
N GLY A 210 12.66 -4.62 19.32
CA GLY A 210 13.30 -5.94 19.33
C GLY A 210 12.33 -7.09 19.06
N GLN A 211 11.20 -7.10 19.79
CA GLN A 211 10.15 -8.12 19.61
C GLN A 211 9.56 -8.07 18.21
N PHE A 212 9.34 -6.87 17.66
CA PHE A 212 8.84 -6.72 16.30
C PHE A 212 9.83 -7.29 15.27
N VAL A 213 11.14 -7.04 15.43
CA VAL A 213 12.18 -7.61 14.56
C VAL A 213 12.19 -9.13 14.65
N ASP A 214 12.07 -9.71 15.85
CA ASP A 214 12.05 -11.16 16.05
C ASP A 214 10.84 -11.80 15.35
N VAL A 215 9.67 -11.18 15.45
CA VAL A 215 8.44 -11.63 14.76
C VAL A 215 8.61 -11.54 13.25
N ILE A 216 9.13 -10.43 12.72
CA ILE A 216 9.37 -10.26 11.27
C ILE A 216 10.35 -11.32 10.75
N GLN A 217 11.39 -11.63 11.51
CA GLN A 217 12.35 -12.67 11.15
C GLN A 217 11.70 -14.05 11.15
N TYR A 218 10.89 -14.37 12.16
CA TYR A 218 10.13 -15.61 12.21
C TYR A 218 9.18 -15.76 11.01
N LEU A 219 8.39 -14.73 10.68
CA LEU A 219 7.50 -14.76 9.51
C LEU A 219 8.28 -14.98 8.21
N ALA A 220 9.49 -14.43 8.10
CA ALA A 220 10.36 -14.63 6.93
C ALA A 220 10.89 -16.07 6.85
N GLU A 221 11.22 -16.70 7.98
CA GLU A 221 11.64 -18.10 8.04
C GLU A 221 10.50 -19.04 7.67
N GLU A 222 9.30 -18.80 8.20
CA GLU A 222 8.09 -19.55 7.85
C GLU A 222 7.74 -19.40 6.36
N ALA A 223 7.77 -18.18 5.84
CA ALA A 223 7.53 -17.93 4.42
C ALA A 223 8.53 -18.65 3.53
N ARG A 224 9.82 -18.73 3.92
CA ARG A 224 10.82 -19.52 3.20
C ARG A 224 10.49 -21.00 3.23
N ALA A 225 10.13 -21.54 4.40
CA ALA A 225 9.77 -22.96 4.53
C ALA A 225 8.56 -23.33 3.64
N GLU A 226 7.56 -22.44 3.53
CA GLU A 226 6.34 -22.71 2.77
C GLU A 226 6.46 -22.46 1.26
N LEU A 227 7.33 -21.55 0.81
CA LEU A 227 7.37 -21.08 -0.59
C LEU A 227 8.63 -21.48 -1.35
N ALA A 228 9.68 -21.98 -0.68
CA ALA A 228 10.98 -22.29 -1.29
C ALA A 228 10.89 -23.28 -2.46
N ASP A 229 9.98 -24.26 -2.39
CA ASP A 229 9.92 -25.36 -3.36
C ASP A 229 8.93 -25.16 -4.51
N SER A 230 8.12 -24.08 -4.49
CA SER A 230 7.02 -23.92 -5.46
C SER A 230 6.85 -22.53 -6.07
N ASN A 231 7.37 -21.46 -5.45
CA ASN A 231 7.07 -20.10 -5.93
C ASN A 231 8.10 -19.03 -5.51
N GLY A 232 9.30 -19.07 -6.09
CA GLY A 232 10.39 -18.14 -5.76
C GLY A 232 10.08 -16.63 -5.97
N VAL A 233 9.17 -16.30 -6.89
CA VAL A 233 8.71 -14.91 -7.10
C VAL A 233 7.86 -14.43 -5.92
N GLU A 234 6.92 -15.25 -5.45
CA GLU A 234 6.07 -14.90 -4.31
C GLU A 234 6.89 -14.79 -3.03
N LEU A 235 7.87 -15.68 -2.82
CA LEU A 235 8.79 -15.59 -1.70
C LEU A 235 9.58 -14.27 -1.71
N GLY A 236 10.12 -13.88 -2.87
CA GLY A 236 10.83 -12.60 -3.02
C GLY A 236 9.94 -11.40 -2.67
N ILE A 237 8.66 -11.46 -3.03
CA ILE A 237 7.67 -10.43 -2.70
C ILE A 237 7.40 -10.38 -1.19
N VAL A 238 7.14 -11.52 -0.53
CA VAL A 238 6.90 -11.58 0.92
C VAL A 238 8.10 -11.04 1.70
N LEU A 239 9.31 -11.45 1.33
CA LEU A 239 10.52 -10.98 1.99
C LEU A 239 10.74 -9.47 1.83
N ASN A 240 10.40 -8.90 0.68
CA ASN A 240 10.45 -7.45 0.48
C ASN A 240 9.43 -6.72 1.36
N MET A 241 8.18 -7.21 1.44
CA MET A 241 7.16 -6.62 2.33
C MET A 241 7.61 -6.59 3.80
N LEU A 242 8.18 -7.71 4.27
CA LEU A 242 8.70 -7.84 5.63
C LEU A 242 9.89 -6.91 5.88
N LYS A 243 10.79 -6.78 4.89
CA LYS A 243 11.92 -5.85 4.97
C LYS A 243 11.46 -4.41 5.12
N PHE A 244 10.53 -3.94 4.29
CA PHE A 244 10.00 -2.57 4.39
C PHE A 244 9.24 -2.33 5.69
N SER A 245 8.65 -3.37 6.28
CA SER A 245 7.96 -3.23 7.57
C SER A 245 8.95 -3.00 8.73
N ARG A 246 10.21 -3.43 8.59
CA ARG A 246 11.27 -3.36 9.60
C ARG A 246 11.96 -1.99 9.71
N GLU A 247 12.01 -1.25 8.61
CA GLU A 247 12.66 0.09 8.50
C GLU A 247 11.71 1.20 8.97
#